data_AF-Q5F918-F1
#
_entry.id   AF-Q5F918-F1
#
_cell.length_a   1.000
_cell.length_b   1.000
_cell.length_c   1.000
_cell.angle_alpha   90.00
_cell.angle_beta   90.00
_cell.angle_gamma   90.00
#
_symmetry.space_group_name_H-M   'P 1'
#
loop_
_entity.id
_entity.type
_entity.pdbx_description
1 polymer ?
#
loop_
_entity_poly.entity_id
_entity_poly.type
_entity_poly.pdbx_seq_one_letter_code
_entity_poly.pdbx_strand_id
1 'polypeptide(L)'
;MMKKILAVSALCLMTAAAQAADTYGYLAVWQNPQDANDVLQVKTTKEDSAKSEAFAELEAFCKGQDTLAGIAEDEPTGCRSVVSLNNTCVSLAYPKALGAMRVENAVVITSPRFTSVHQVALNQCIKKYGAQGQCGLETVYCTSSSYYGGAVRSLIQHLK
;
A
#
# COMPACT_ATOMS: atom_id res chain seq x y z
N MET A 1 -43.84 43.19 -38.72
CA MET A 1 -42.65 43.04 -37.85
C MET A 1 -42.75 41.73 -37.08
N MET A 2 -42.14 40.65 -37.57
CA MET A 2 -42.16 39.33 -36.90
C MET A 2 -40.85 39.12 -36.14
N LYS A 3 -40.91 39.28 -34.81
CA LYS A 3 -39.81 38.97 -33.88
C LYS A 3 -39.58 37.45 -33.87
N LYS A 4 -38.53 36.98 -34.56
CA LYS A 4 -38.07 35.60 -34.50
C LYS A 4 -37.37 35.39 -33.16
N ILE A 5 -38.07 34.73 -32.24
CA ILE A 5 -37.56 34.31 -30.94
C ILE A 5 -36.50 33.24 -31.19
N LEU A 6 -35.23 33.61 -31.01
CA LEU A 6 -34.10 32.68 -30.99
C LEU A 6 -34.22 31.81 -29.73
N ALA A 7 -34.78 30.62 -29.89
CA ALA A 7 -34.75 29.58 -28.86
C ALA A 7 -33.30 29.10 -28.70
N VAL A 8 -32.59 29.68 -27.73
CA VAL A 8 -31.28 29.19 -27.28
C VAL A 8 -31.54 27.96 -26.43
N SER A 9 -31.48 26.79 -27.05
CA SER A 9 -31.48 25.51 -26.35
C SER A 9 -30.19 25.39 -25.54
N ALA A 10 -30.25 25.76 -24.26
CA ALA A 10 -29.19 25.54 -23.29
C ALA A 10 -28.99 24.02 -23.13
N LEU A 11 -28.05 23.44 -23.87
CA LEU A 11 -27.50 22.12 -23.60
C LEU A 11 -26.81 22.20 -22.23
N CYS A 12 -27.52 21.85 -21.16
CA CYS A 12 -26.90 21.48 -19.89
C CYS A 12 -26.08 20.20 -20.15
N LEU A 13 -24.83 20.39 -20.58
CA LEU A 13 -23.80 19.38 -20.51
C LEU A 13 -23.66 19.03 -19.03
N MET A 14 -24.36 17.98 -18.61
CA MET A 14 -24.09 17.30 -17.36
C MET A 14 -22.70 16.69 -17.48
N THR A 15 -21.67 17.49 -17.20
CA THR A 15 -20.35 16.97 -16.88
C THR A 15 -20.53 16.19 -15.59
N ALA A 16 -20.82 14.89 -15.71
CA ALA A 16 -20.66 13.96 -14.62
C ALA A 16 -19.23 14.18 -14.13
N ALA A 17 -19.08 14.77 -12.95
CA ALA A 17 -17.81 14.85 -12.28
C ALA A 17 -17.31 13.40 -12.24
N ALA A 18 -16.28 13.08 -13.02
CA ALA A 18 -15.63 11.79 -12.97
C ALA A 18 -15.08 11.69 -11.56
N GLN A 19 -15.86 11.10 -10.65
CA GLN A 19 -15.40 10.79 -9.32
C GLN A 19 -14.28 9.78 -9.55
N ALA A 20 -13.05 10.16 -9.17
CA ALA A 20 -11.94 9.23 -9.20
C ALA A 20 -12.38 7.99 -8.40
N ALA A 21 -12.39 6.83 -9.05
CA ALA A 21 -12.81 5.60 -8.40
C ALA A 21 -11.90 5.32 -7.20
N ASP A 22 -12.48 4.85 -6.10
CA ASP A 22 -11.72 4.43 -4.93
C ASP A 22 -10.73 3.33 -5.30
N THR A 23 -9.52 3.43 -4.76
CA THR A 23 -8.47 2.43 -4.93
C THR A 23 -8.25 1.69 -3.62
N TYR A 24 -7.98 0.38 -3.74
CA TYR A 24 -7.82 -0.52 -2.61
C TYR A 24 -6.51 -1.27 -2.71
N GLY A 25 -5.96 -1.64 -1.57
CA GLY A 25 -4.78 -2.49 -1.52
C GLY A 25 -4.57 -3.10 -0.14
N TYR A 26 -3.53 -3.92 -0.03
CA TYR A 26 -3.11 -4.50 1.24
C TYR A 26 -1.60 -4.43 1.36
N LEU A 27 -1.12 -4.20 2.59
CA LEU A 27 0.22 -4.57 3.01
C LEU A 27 0.08 -5.84 3.85
N ALA A 28 0.64 -6.93 3.36
CA ALA A 28 0.70 -8.19 4.08
C ALA A 28 2.14 -8.44 4.55
N VAL A 29 2.24 -8.91 5.79
CA VAL A 29 3.46 -9.46 6.34
C VAL A 29 3.17 -10.91 6.68
N TRP A 30 3.96 -11.80 6.08
CA TRP A 30 3.90 -13.24 6.30
C TRP A 30 5.16 -13.70 7.03
N GLN A 31 4.99 -14.59 8.00
CA GLN A 31 6.08 -15.29 8.68
C GLN A 31 5.68 -16.74 8.88
N ASN A 32 6.60 -17.68 8.70
CA ASN A 32 6.30 -19.06 9.06
C ASN A 32 5.92 -19.15 10.56
N PRO A 33 4.68 -19.55 10.90
CA PRO A 33 4.22 -19.63 12.28
C PRO A 33 4.91 -20.75 13.06
N GLN A 34 5.54 -21.71 12.38
CA GLN A 34 6.31 -22.79 12.98
C GLN A 34 7.80 -22.44 13.16
N ASP A 35 8.27 -21.32 12.59
CA ASP A 35 9.64 -20.85 12.73
C ASP A 35 9.69 -19.35 13.08
N ALA A 36 9.80 -19.04 14.37
CA ALA A 36 9.90 -17.66 14.84
C ALA A 36 11.20 -16.95 14.37
N ASN A 37 12.21 -17.69 13.95
CA ASN A 37 13.46 -17.10 13.45
C ASN A 37 13.37 -16.74 11.96
N ASP A 38 12.35 -17.21 11.26
CA ASP A 38 12.11 -16.94 9.85
C ASP A 38 12.02 -15.44 9.56
N VAL A 39 12.48 -15.07 8.37
CA VAL A 39 12.49 -13.69 7.90
C VAL A 39 11.10 -13.34 7.39
N LEU A 40 10.59 -12.18 7.82
CA LEU A 40 9.30 -11.68 7.34
C LEU A 40 9.31 -11.47 5.82
N GLN A 41 8.31 -12.03 5.15
CA GLN A 41 7.99 -11.75 3.76
C GLN A 41 6.97 -10.60 3.70
N VAL A 42 7.27 -9.57 2.92
CA VAL A 42 6.38 -8.41 2.76
C VAL A 42 5.80 -8.38 1.36
N LYS A 43 4.50 -8.17 1.28
CA LYS A 43 3.79 -8.02 0.02
C LYS A 43 2.89 -6.80 0.06
N THR A 44 2.94 -6.01 -1.00
CA THR A 44 1.90 -5.05 -1.35
C THR A 44 1.15 -5.55 -2.57
N THR A 45 -0.15 -5.33 -2.60
CA THR A 45 -0.98 -5.62 -3.78
C THR A 45 -0.71 -4.65 -4.91
N LYS A 46 -1.23 -4.94 -6.10
CA LYS A 46 -1.18 -4.04 -7.24
C LYS A 46 -1.83 -2.68 -6.91
N GLU A 47 -1.33 -1.64 -7.55
CA GLU A 47 -1.92 -0.30 -7.52
C GLU A 47 -3.16 -0.22 -8.41
N ASP A 48 -4.01 0.76 -8.13
CA ASP A 48 -5.21 1.09 -8.90
C ASP A 48 -6.21 -0.10 -8.98
N SER A 49 -6.17 -0.99 -7.99
CA SER A 49 -7.01 -2.19 -7.92
C SER A 49 -8.37 -1.92 -7.30
N ALA A 50 -9.38 -2.62 -7.82
CA ALA A 50 -10.66 -2.76 -7.14
C ALA A 50 -10.51 -3.60 -5.86
N LYS A 51 -11.43 -3.43 -4.91
CA LYS A 51 -11.37 -4.12 -3.61
C LYS A 51 -11.29 -5.64 -3.73
N SER A 52 -12.07 -6.24 -4.63
CA SER A 52 -12.08 -7.70 -4.85
C SER A 52 -10.77 -8.22 -5.45
N GLU A 53 -10.18 -7.47 -6.38
CA GLU A 53 -8.90 -7.84 -7.00
C GLU A 53 -7.75 -7.78 -6.00
N ALA A 54 -7.69 -6.71 -5.21
CA ALA A 54 -6.68 -6.57 -4.16
C ALA A 54 -6.81 -7.69 -3.10
N PHE A 55 -8.05 -8.06 -2.75
CA PHE A 55 -8.29 -9.15 -1.80
C PHE A 55 -7.90 -10.52 -2.38
N ALA A 56 -8.25 -10.80 -3.63
CA ALA A 56 -7.86 -12.04 -4.29
C ALA A 56 -6.32 -12.17 -4.41
N GLU A 57 -5.61 -11.07 -4.69
CA GLU A 57 -4.15 -11.06 -4.71
C GLU A 57 -3.55 -11.33 -3.32
N LEU A 58 -4.12 -10.73 -2.27
CA LEU A 58 -3.71 -10.99 -0.88
C LEU A 58 -3.88 -12.48 -0.54
N GLU A 59 -5.05 -13.06 -0.80
CA GLU A 59 -5.33 -14.47 -0.52
C GLU A 59 -4.37 -15.39 -1.28
N ALA A 60 -4.14 -15.11 -2.57
CA ALA A 60 -3.21 -15.86 -3.39
C ALA A 60 -1.78 -15.80 -2.85
N PHE A 61 -1.33 -14.62 -2.40
CA PHE A 61 -0.03 -14.47 -1.75
C PHE A 61 0.06 -15.30 -0.47
N CYS A 62 -0.91 -15.14 0.44
CA CYS A 62 -0.90 -15.83 1.73
C CYS A 62 -0.94 -17.35 1.57
N LYS A 63 -1.88 -17.86 0.75
CA LYS A 63 -1.97 -19.30 0.44
C LYS A 63 -0.70 -19.82 -0.24
N GLY A 64 -0.12 -19.02 -1.14
CA GLY A 64 1.12 -19.37 -1.82
C GLY A 64 2.29 -19.52 -0.85
N GLN A 65 2.47 -18.59 0.08
CA GLN A 65 3.51 -18.68 1.11
C GLN A 65 3.27 -19.84 2.08
N ASP A 66 2.03 -20.03 2.54
CA ASP A 66 1.68 -21.15 3.42
C ASP A 66 1.99 -22.50 2.75
N THR A 67 1.64 -22.65 1.46
CA THR A 67 1.94 -23.85 0.68
C THR A 67 3.44 -24.08 0.53
N LEU A 68 4.22 -23.02 0.26
CA LEU A 68 5.69 -23.11 0.16
C LEU A 68 6.34 -23.51 1.49
N ALA A 69 5.75 -23.09 2.62
CA ALA A 69 6.21 -23.42 3.96
C ALA A 69 5.72 -24.78 4.47
N GLY A 70 4.84 -25.47 3.72
CA GLY A 70 4.27 -26.75 4.11
C GLY A 70 3.21 -26.68 5.21
N ILE A 71 2.55 -25.52 5.35
CA ILE A 71 1.46 -25.31 6.32
C ILE A 71 0.17 -25.91 5.73
N ALA A 72 -0.49 -26.79 6.49
CA ALA A 72 -1.74 -27.41 6.06
C ALA A 72 -2.94 -26.43 6.11
N GLU A 73 -4.02 -26.71 5.37
CA GLU A 73 -5.19 -25.81 5.29
C GLU A 73 -5.93 -25.63 6.63
N ASP A 74 -5.77 -26.57 7.57
CA ASP A 74 -6.30 -26.51 8.93
C ASP A 74 -5.33 -25.87 9.94
N GLU A 75 -4.10 -25.58 9.54
CA GLU A 75 -3.12 -24.91 10.38
C GLU A 75 -3.23 -23.38 10.29
N PRO A 76 -2.77 -22.66 11.33
CA PRO A 76 -2.78 -21.20 11.29
C PRO A 76 -1.87 -20.67 10.17
N THR A 77 -2.41 -19.80 9.32
CA THR A 77 -1.62 -19.08 8.30
C THR A 77 -0.50 -18.22 8.91
N GLY A 78 0.57 -18.05 8.13
CA GLY A 78 1.64 -17.09 8.43
C GLY A 78 1.26 -15.63 8.17
N CYS A 79 0.18 -15.37 7.41
CA CYS A 79 -0.32 -14.03 7.09
C CYS A 79 -1.12 -13.39 8.25
N ARG A 80 -0.54 -13.29 9.44
CA ARG A 80 -1.25 -12.75 10.62
C ARG A 80 -1.33 -11.23 10.65
N SER A 81 -0.41 -10.55 9.97
CA SER A 81 -0.30 -9.09 9.99
C SER A 81 -0.65 -8.52 8.62
N VAL A 82 -1.93 -8.17 8.44
CA VAL A 82 -2.45 -7.58 7.21
C VAL A 82 -3.03 -6.21 7.51
N VAL A 83 -2.58 -5.20 6.78
CA VAL A 83 -3.11 -3.84 6.82
C VAL A 83 -3.92 -3.61 5.55
N SER A 84 -5.22 -3.41 5.70
CA SER A 84 -6.09 -2.96 4.60
C SER A 84 -5.86 -1.50 4.28
N LEU A 85 -5.79 -1.17 2.99
CA LEU A 85 -5.51 0.17 2.48
C LEU A 85 -6.64 0.61 1.56
N ASN A 86 -7.08 1.85 1.73
CA ASN A 86 -8.05 2.50 0.84
C ASN A 86 -7.65 3.95 0.66
N ASN A 87 -7.51 4.39 -0.59
CA ASN A 87 -7.17 5.76 -0.96
C ASN A 87 -5.98 6.34 -0.16
N THR A 88 -4.94 5.53 0.01
CA THR A 88 -3.88 5.82 0.98
C THR A 88 -2.54 5.28 0.55
N CYS A 89 -1.50 5.72 1.24
CA CYS A 89 -0.17 5.16 1.17
C CYS A 89 0.20 4.49 2.49
N VAL A 90 1.15 3.57 2.41
CA VAL A 90 1.77 2.90 3.55
C VAL A 90 3.28 2.95 3.37
N SER A 91 3.99 3.00 4.48
CA SER A 91 5.42 2.81 4.51
C SER A 91 5.81 1.91 5.67
N LEU A 92 6.74 1.01 5.40
CA LEU A 92 7.34 0.13 6.40
C LEU A 92 8.82 0.48 6.52
N ALA A 93 9.25 0.73 7.76
CA ALA A 93 10.65 0.91 8.13
C ALA A 93 11.04 -0.06 9.25
N TYR A 94 12.33 -0.40 9.35
CA TYR A 94 12.86 -1.18 10.47
C TYR A 94 14.35 -0.84 10.71
N PRO A 95 14.89 -1.12 11.90
CA PRO A 95 16.30 -0.88 12.21
C PRO A 95 17.20 -1.92 11.53
N LYS A 96 17.94 -1.53 10.49
CA LYS A 96 18.83 -2.44 9.73
C LYS A 96 19.94 -3.01 10.60
N ALA A 97 20.34 -2.31 11.67
CA ALA A 97 21.35 -2.79 12.63
C ALA A 97 20.95 -4.10 13.34
N LEU A 98 19.66 -4.48 13.36
CA LEU A 98 19.19 -5.74 13.91
C LEU A 98 19.29 -6.92 12.92
N GLY A 99 19.85 -6.71 11.73
CA GLY A 99 20.16 -7.75 10.74
C GLY A 99 18.97 -8.22 9.90
N ALA A 100 17.78 -8.36 10.49
CA ALA A 100 16.58 -8.77 9.79
C ALA A 100 15.34 -8.04 10.31
N MET A 101 14.33 -7.92 9.45
CA MET A 101 13.03 -7.42 9.82
C MET A 101 12.22 -8.52 10.49
N ARG A 102 11.65 -8.19 11.65
CA ARG A 102 10.83 -9.06 12.50
C ARG A 102 9.60 -8.30 12.96
N VAL A 103 8.58 -9.02 13.41
CA VAL A 103 7.27 -8.44 13.76
C VAL A 103 7.44 -7.34 14.84
N GLU A 104 8.31 -7.57 15.80
CA GLU A 104 8.58 -6.67 16.91
C GLU A 104 9.37 -5.41 16.52
N ASN A 105 10.07 -5.44 15.39
CA ASN A 105 10.96 -4.36 14.96
C ASN A 105 10.49 -3.54 13.75
N ALA A 106 9.43 -4.00 13.08
CA ALA A 106 8.80 -3.26 12.01
C ALA A 106 8.02 -2.04 12.54
N VAL A 107 8.11 -0.93 11.82
CA VAL A 107 7.34 0.30 12.01
C VAL A 107 6.55 0.55 10.75
N VAL A 108 5.23 0.47 10.85
CA VAL A 108 4.31 0.64 9.72
C VAL A 108 3.49 1.90 9.93
N ILE A 109 3.48 2.79 8.93
CA ILE A 109 2.72 4.04 8.94
C ILE A 109 1.85 4.10 7.70
N THR A 110 0.56 4.41 7.86
CA THR A 110 -0.34 4.74 6.76
C THR A 110 -0.63 6.24 6.72
N SER A 111 -0.79 6.80 5.53
CA SER A 111 -1.20 8.19 5.34
C SER A 111 -1.79 8.41 3.96
N PRO A 112 -2.88 9.19 3.82
CA PRO A 112 -3.36 9.62 2.51
C PRO A 112 -2.41 10.60 1.81
N ARG A 113 -1.38 11.11 2.50
CA ARG A 113 -0.38 12.02 1.94
C ARG A 113 0.94 11.29 1.74
N PHE A 114 1.29 11.01 0.49
CA PHE A 114 2.57 10.37 0.15
C PHE A 114 3.79 11.17 0.64
N THR A 115 3.74 12.50 0.54
CA THR A 115 4.90 13.38 0.78
C THR A 115 5.57 13.17 2.13
N SER A 116 4.83 12.70 3.14
CA SER A 116 5.37 12.48 4.48
C SER A 116 5.41 11.02 4.91
N VAL A 117 4.73 10.08 4.25
CA VAL A 117 4.52 8.73 4.81
C VAL A 117 5.84 8.00 5.10
N HIS A 118 6.79 8.08 4.18
CA HIS A 118 8.11 7.46 4.30
C HIS A 118 8.95 8.15 5.39
N GLN A 119 8.96 9.47 5.43
CA GLN A 119 9.71 10.23 6.45
C GLN A 119 9.16 9.99 7.84
N VAL A 120 7.83 9.88 7.99
CA VAL A 120 7.19 9.56 9.27
C VAL A 120 7.59 8.15 9.71
N ALA A 121 7.57 7.15 8.82
CA ALA A 121 8.01 5.80 9.16
C ALA A 121 9.47 5.76 9.64
N LEU A 122 10.36 6.45 8.92
CA LEU A 122 11.77 6.58 9.32
C LEU A 122 11.93 7.29 10.67
N ASN A 123 11.28 8.43 10.86
CA ASN A 123 11.36 9.19 12.10
C ASN A 123 10.83 8.40 13.30
N GLN A 124 9.74 7.64 13.13
CA GLN A 124 9.20 6.77 14.17
C GLN A 124 10.14 5.61 14.48
N CYS A 125 10.76 5.01 13.45
CA CYS A 125 11.79 4.00 13.65
C CYS A 125 12.99 4.57 14.41
N ILE A 126 13.53 5.72 13.99
CA ILE A 126 14.66 6.39 14.66
C ILE A 126 14.31 6.75 16.09
N LYS A 127 13.07 7.21 16.35
CA LYS A 127 12.60 7.50 17.70
C LYS A 127 12.58 6.26 18.59
N LYS A 128 12.22 5.09 18.03
CA LYS A 128 12.12 3.81 18.77
C LYS A 128 13.49 3.15 18.99
N TYR A 129 14.38 3.20 18.01
CA TYR A 129 15.65 2.44 17.99
C TYR A 129 16.92 3.32 18.06
N GLY A 130 16.77 4.64 18.05
CA GLY A 130 17.87 5.59 17.96
C GLY A 130 18.50 5.64 16.55
N ALA A 131 19.37 6.61 16.33
CA ALA A 131 20.13 6.73 15.07
C ALA A 131 21.07 5.53 14.84
N GLN A 132 21.51 4.88 15.92
CA GLN A 132 22.35 3.68 15.88
C GLN A 132 21.62 2.48 15.27
N GLY A 133 20.28 2.45 15.31
CA GLY A 133 19.48 1.40 14.68
C GLY A 133 19.60 1.36 13.15
N GLN A 134 20.15 2.41 12.52
CA GLN A 134 20.27 2.54 11.07
C GLN A 134 18.93 2.25 10.37
N CYS A 135 17.89 2.95 10.79
CA CYS A 135 16.54 2.74 10.25
C CYS A 135 16.51 2.94 8.74
N GLY A 136 15.99 1.93 8.05
CA GLY A 136 15.82 1.93 6.59
C GLY A 136 14.39 1.62 6.22
N LEU A 137 13.97 2.11 5.06
CA LEU A 137 12.70 1.75 4.46
C LEU A 137 12.80 0.35 3.84
N GLU A 138 11.78 -0.46 4.07
CA GLU A 138 11.57 -1.70 3.34
C GLU A 138 10.66 -1.46 2.14
N THR A 139 9.57 -0.73 2.36
CA THR A 139 8.64 -0.38 1.28
C THR A 139 7.98 0.96 1.51
N VAL A 140 7.61 1.59 0.40
CA VAL A 140 6.69 2.71 0.33
C VAL A 140 5.74 2.41 -0.83
N TYR A 141 4.46 2.32 -0.52
CA TYR A 141 3.43 1.91 -1.47
C TYR A 141 2.21 2.80 -1.33
N CYS A 142 1.53 3.08 -2.43
CA CYS A 142 0.23 3.73 -2.45
C CYS A 142 -0.78 2.88 -3.20
N THR A 143 -2.04 2.91 -2.78
CA THR A 143 -3.11 2.19 -3.47
C THR A 143 -3.35 2.71 -4.89
N SER A 144 -2.87 3.91 -5.22
CA SER A 144 -2.92 4.49 -6.56
C SER A 144 -1.59 5.13 -6.92
N SER A 145 -1.19 4.97 -8.18
CA SER A 145 -0.04 5.68 -8.74
C SER A 145 -0.21 7.21 -8.71
N SER A 146 -1.45 7.69 -8.62
CA SER A 146 -1.78 9.12 -8.54
C SER A 146 -1.39 9.76 -7.21
N TYR A 147 -1.25 8.98 -6.13
CA TYR A 147 -0.89 9.49 -4.81
C TYR A 147 0.61 9.74 -4.66
N TYR A 148 1.45 9.09 -5.46
CA TYR A 148 2.87 9.43 -5.48
C TYR A 148 3.03 10.90 -5.89
N GLY A 149 3.89 11.60 -5.16
CA GLY A 149 4.15 13.03 -5.34
C GLY A 149 5.53 13.29 -5.93
N GLY A 150 5.69 14.46 -6.56
CA GLY A 150 6.99 15.00 -6.96
C GLY A 150 7.81 14.08 -7.88
N ALA A 151 9.11 14.01 -7.62
CA ALA A 151 10.06 13.26 -8.45
C ALA A 151 9.73 11.76 -8.56
N VAL A 152 9.12 11.16 -7.53
CA VAL A 152 8.74 9.74 -7.54
C VAL A 152 7.65 9.49 -8.58
N ARG A 153 6.63 10.36 -8.64
CA ARG A 153 5.60 10.28 -9.67
C ARG A 153 6.20 10.43 -11.06
N SER A 154 7.09 11.41 -11.24
CA SER A 154 7.79 11.60 -12.51
C SER A 154 8.56 10.34 -12.90
N LEU A 155 9.33 9.75 -11.99
CA LEU A 155 10.07 8.52 -12.25
C LEU A 155 9.14 7.37 -12.68
N ILE A 156 8.07 7.11 -11.93
CA ILE A 156 7.10 6.05 -12.26
C ILE A 156 6.51 6.25 -13.66
N GLN A 157 6.20 7.50 -14.04
CA GLN A 157 5.68 7.82 -15.38
C GLN A 157 6.69 7.57 -16.50
N HIS A 158 7.99 7.68 -16.24
CA HIS A 158 9.03 7.41 -17.25
C HIS A 158 9.36 5.91 -17.38
N LEU A 159 9.02 5.10 -16.38
CA LEU A 159 9.27 3.65 -16.37
C LEU A 159 8.12 2.84 -17.01
N LYS A 160 6.97 3.46 -17.26
CA LYS A 160 5.80 2.87 -17.94
C LYS A 160 5.85 3.17 -19.43
#